data_AF-A0A6B8M541-F1
#
_entry.id   AF-A0A6B8M541-F1
#
_cell.length_a   1.000
_cell.length_b   1.000
_cell.length_c   1.000
_cell.angle_alpha   90.00
_cell.angle_beta   90.00
_cell.angle_gamma   90.00
#
_symmetry.space_group_name_H-M   'P 1'
#
loop_
_entity.id
_entity.type
_entity.pdbx_description
1 polymer ?
#
loop_
_entity_poly.entity_id
_entity_poly.type
_entity_poly.pdbx_seq_one_letter_code
_entity_poly.pdbx_strand_id
1 'polypeptide(L)' 'MSIEAIIFFVLLLDAIGANIVVHFGSEWYMRHFRTVSRWFPPAEGWALYYLALVMWVGSLLYRAGKLL' A
#
# COMPACT_ATOMS: atom_id res chain seq x y z
N MET A 1 -6.13 22.66 0.34
CA MET A 1 -6.01 21.21 0.54
C MET A 1 -7.32 20.69 1.10
N SER A 2 -8.06 19.92 0.30
CA SER A 2 -9.31 19.26 0.67
C SER A 2 -9.04 18.20 1.75
N ILE A 3 -9.99 17.93 2.64
CA ILE A 3 -9.87 16.83 3.63
C ILE A 3 -9.63 15.50 2.90
N GLU A 4 -10.27 15.33 1.75
CA GLU A 4 -10.12 14.17 0.86
C GLU A 4 -8.69 14.00 0.34
N ALA A 5 -7.99 15.11 0.05
CA ALA A 5 -6.59 15.08 -0.37
C ALA A 5 -5.65 14.69 0.77
N ILE A 6 -5.93 15.18 1.99
CA ILE A 6 -5.16 14.81 3.20
C ILE A 6 -5.32 13.31 3.47
N ILE A 7 -6.56 12.79 3.43
CA ILE A 7 -6.84 11.35 3.59
C ILE A 7 -6.12 10.54 2.51
N PHE A 8 -6.18 10.98 1.25
CA PHE A 8 -5.47 10.32 0.16
C PHE A 8 -3.96 10.23 0.41
N PHE A 9 -3.29 11.32 0.83
CA PHE A 9 -1.85 11.29 1.10
C PHE A 9 -1.48 10.37 2.27
N VAL A 10 -2.31 10.33 3.32
CA VAL A 10 -2.13 9.39 4.44
C VAL A 10 -2.24 7.95 3.96
N LEU A 11 -3.27 7.62 3.17
CA LEU A 11 -3.46 6.29 2.60
C LEU A 11 -2.36 5.91 1.60
N LEU A 12 -1.87 6.87 0.83
CA LEU A 12 -0.77 6.67 -0.12
C LEU A 12 0.53 6.34 0.62
N LEU A 13 0.84 7.09 1.68
CA LEU A 13 2.01 6.81 2.52
C LEU A 13 1.91 5.44 3.20
N ASP A 14 0.73 5.09 3.72
CA ASP A 14 0.45 3.79 4.32
C ASP A 14 0.62 2.64 3.30
N ALA A 15 0.04 2.78 2.10
CA ALA A 15 0.15 1.77 1.05
C ALA A 15 1.59 1.59 0.54
N ILE A 16 2.36 2.68 0.40
CA ILE A 16 3.79 2.62 0.07
C ILE A 16 4.56 1.92 1.19
N GLY A 17 4.31 2.28 2.45
CA GLY A 17 4.91 1.65 3.62
C GLY A 17 4.62 0.15 3.67
N ALA A 18 3.37 -0.26 3.45
CA ALA A 18 2.96 -1.66 3.37
C ALA A 18 3.70 -2.42 2.26
N ASN A 19 3.85 -1.83 1.06
CA ASN A 19 4.60 -2.45 -0.03
C ASN A 19 6.09 -2.56 0.28
N ILE A 20 6.69 -1.53 0.90
CA ILE A 20 8.09 -1.58 1.33
C ILE A 20 8.29 -2.68 2.38
N VAL A 21 7.43 -2.75 3.39
CA VAL A 21 7.48 -3.77 4.44
C VAL A 21 7.29 -5.17 3.87
N VAL A 22 6.38 -5.34 2.91
CA VAL A 22 6.15 -6.65 2.30
C VAL A 22 7.31 -7.05 1.37
N HIS A 23 7.85 -6.11 0.58
CA HIS A 23 8.92 -6.41 -0.37
C HIS A 23 10.30 -6.56 0.31
N PHE A 24 10.69 -5.62 1.18
CA PHE A 24 11.97 -5.67 1.91
C PHE A 24 11.90 -6.52 3.19
N GLY A 25 10.73 -6.59 3.81
CA GLY A 25 10.52 -7.48 4.95
C GLY A 25 10.47 -8.94 4.53
N SER A 26 10.20 -9.30 3.27
CA SER A 26 10.22 -10.70 2.82
C SER A 26 11.55 -11.41 3.16
N GLU A 27 12.70 -10.77 2.95
CA GLU A 27 14.02 -11.36 3.28
C GLU A 27 14.25 -11.48 4.79
N TRP A 28 13.90 -10.45 5.56
CA TRP A 28 14.04 -10.45 7.03
C TRP A 28 13.05 -11.42 7.70
N TYR A 29 11.82 -11.48 7.17
CA TYR A 29 10.71 -12.31 7.62
C TYR A 29 10.89 -13.78 7.23
N MET A 30 11.45 -14.09 6.05
CA MET A 30 11.85 -15.47 5.71
C MET A 30 12.98 -15.99 6.62
N ARG A 31 13.91 -15.11 7.03
CA ARG A 31 14.98 -15.48 7.98
C ARG A 31 14.49 -15.69 9.40
N HIS A 32 13.51 -14.90 9.87
CA HIS A 32 13.05 -14.96 11.26
C HIS A 32 11.79 -15.84 11.47
N PHE A 33 10.93 -15.97 10.46
CA PHE A 33 9.63 -16.66 10.53
C PHE A 33 9.39 -17.61 9.33
N ARG A 34 10.24 -18.64 9.24
CA ARG A 34 10.25 -19.65 8.17
C ARG A 34 8.94 -20.47 8.03
N THR A 35 8.14 -20.55 9.10
CA THR A 35 6.88 -21.33 9.13
C THR A 35 5.66 -20.52 8.69
N VAL A 36 5.66 -19.20 8.95
CA VAL A 36 4.53 -18.31 8.64
C VAL A 36 4.58 -17.85 7.19
N SER A 37 5.77 -17.65 6.61
CA SER A 37 5.96 -17.29 5.20
C SER A 37 5.36 -18.32 4.21
N ARG A 38 5.24 -19.59 4.63
CA ARG A 38 4.67 -20.67 3.81
C ARG A 38 3.14 -20.64 3.72
N TRP A 39 2.48 -20.00 4.69
CA TRP A 39 1.01 -19.86 4.73
C TRP A 39 0.56 -18.44 4.38
N PHE A 40 1.45 -17.46 4.42
CA PHE A 40 1.18 -16.05 4.17
C PHE A 40 1.82 -15.42 2.90
N PRO A 41 1.87 -16.10 1.73
CA PRO A 41 2.13 -15.42 0.46
C PRO A 41 1.04 -14.45 -0.06
N PRO A 42 -0.20 -14.33 0.48
CA PRO A 42 -1.18 -13.37 -0.07
C PRO A 42 -0.85 -11.91 0.25
N ALA A 43 0.06 -11.63 1.20
CA ALA A 43 0.38 -10.28 1.63
C ALA A 43 1.03 -9.44 0.51
N GLU A 44 1.83 -10.06 -0.37
CA GLU A 44 2.44 -9.40 -1.54
C GLU A 44 1.40 -8.91 -2.54
N GLY A 45 0.47 -9.80 -2.93
CA GLY A 45 -0.60 -9.44 -3.85
C GLY A 45 -1.57 -8.41 -3.25
N TRP A 46 -1.87 -8.53 -1.95
CA TRP A 46 -2.76 -7.59 -1.24
C TRP A 46 -2.16 -6.19 -1.12
N ALA A 47 -0.87 -6.08 -0.79
CA ALA A 47 -0.20 -4.78 -0.69
C ALA A 47 -0.15 -4.09 -2.05
N LEU A 48 0.18 -4.81 -3.13
CA LEU A 48 0.19 -4.25 -4.48
C LEU A 48 -1.22 -3.84 -4.94
N TYR A 49 -2.22 -4.68 -4.67
CA TYR A 49 -3.62 -4.38 -4.98
C TYR A 49 -4.12 -3.15 -4.21
N TYR A 50 -3.76 -3.04 -2.92
CA TYR A 50 -4.10 -1.88 -2.09
C TYR A 50 -3.46 -0.59 -2.64
N LEU A 51 -2.18 -0.64 -3.06
CA LEU A 51 -1.53 0.50 -3.71
C LEU A 51 -2.21 0.89 -5.01
N ALA A 52 -2.61 -0.07 -5.84
CA ALA A 52 -3.35 0.17 -7.07
C ALA A 52 -4.71 0.83 -6.80
N LEU A 53 -5.44 0.38 -5.78
CA LEU A 53 -6.69 1.01 -5.34
C LEU A 53 -6.48 2.45 -4.86
N VAL A 54 -5.45 2.70 -4.06
CA VAL A 54 -5.14 4.05 -3.58
C VAL A 54 -4.79 4.95 -4.76
N MET A 55 -3.95 4.51 -5.69
CA MET A 55 -3.64 5.27 -6.92
C MET A 55 -4.90 5.55 -7.76
N TRP A 56 -5.81 4.59 -7.86
CA TRP A 56 -7.08 4.79 -8.55
C TRP A 56 -7.95 5.85 -7.86
N VAL A 57 -8.07 5.83 -6.53
CA VAL A 57 -8.74 6.89 -5.76
C VAL A 57 -8.10 8.25 -6.00
N GLY A 58 -6.77 8.31 -6.06
CA GLY A 58 -6.02 9.52 -6.44
C GLY A 58 -6.42 10.05 -7.83
N SER A 59 -6.56 9.15 -8.81
CA SER A 59 -7.01 9.52 -10.16
C SER A 59 -8.43 10.10 -10.18
N LEU A 60 -9.33 9.60 -9.34
CA LEU A 60 -10.70 10.10 -9.21
C LEU A 60 -10.71 11.49 -8.55
N LEU A 61 -9.90 11.68 -7.50
CA LEU A 61 -9.75 12.98 -6.84
C LEU A 61 -9.10 14.03 -7.75
N TYR A 62 -8.14 13.62 -8.59
CA TYR A 62 -7.54 14.48 -9.61
C TYR A 62 -8.59 14.90 -10.66
N ARG A 63 -9.37 13.95 -11.19
CA ARG A 63 -10.49 14.25 -12.11
C ARG A 63 -11.56 15.14 -11.48
N ALA A 64 -11.75 15.07 -10.17
CA ALA A 64 -12.69 15.92 -9.43
C ALA A 64 -12.13 17.32 -9.11
N GLY A 65 -10.89 17.65 -9.49
CA GLY A 65 -10.25 18.93 -9.20
C GLY A 65 -9.93 19.13 -7.71
N LYS A 66 -9.90 18.05 -6.93
CA LYS A 66 -9.64 18.05 -5.47
C LYS A 66 -8.16 17.80 -5.14
N LEU A 67 -7.42 17.31 -6.13
CA LEU A 67 -5.96 17.16 -6.17
C LEU A 67 -5.45 18.18 -7.18
N LEU A 68 -4.39 18.91 -6.80
CA LEU A 68 -3.90 20.12 -7.46
C LEU A 68 -3.31 19.83 -8.85
#